data_AF-A0A7D9H7G6-F1
#
_entry.id   AF-A0A7D9H7G6-F1
#
_cell.length_a   1.000
_cell.length_b   1.000
_cell.length_c   1.000
_cell.angle_alpha   90.00
_cell.angle_beta   90.00
_cell.angle_gamma   90.00
#
_symmetry.space_group_name_H-M   'P 1'
#
loop_
_entity.id
_entity.type
_entity.pdbx_description
1 polymer ?
#
loop_
_entity_poly.entity_id
_entity_poly.type
_entity_poly.pdbx_seq_one_letter_code
_entity_poly.pdbx_strand_id
1 'polypeptide(L)'
;MSRRQKFILNFLNKIYEKLRVIKKSQSIRKSQQCVANTLKDKQCRKRTAHTPKCWIHLAKQDNLRVKPSRIIAAGKGLYAWKKTIPRGNTIGKYTGRRLTKKQLDQRYGNDVTAKYAVCNRRGQCIDSKYTTDGAPRFANDARQTPFQNNAKIKGQNIFHLKANKTIRPNQEILTSYGPEYWQ
;
A
#
# COMPACT_ATOMS: atom_id res chain seq x y z
N MET A 1 0.90 -49.05 -1.52
CA MET A 1 0.80 -48.00 -0.47
C MET A 1 -0.31 -48.36 0.50
N SER A 2 -0.01 -48.43 1.80
CA SER A 2 -1.00 -48.80 2.82
C SER A 2 -2.03 -47.69 3.08
N ARG A 3 -3.20 -48.04 3.65
CA ARG A 3 -4.24 -47.06 4.03
C ARG A 3 -3.67 -45.95 4.95
N ARG A 4 -2.77 -46.31 5.87
CA ARG A 4 -2.09 -45.38 6.78
C ARG A 4 -1.17 -44.41 6.03
N GLN A 5 -0.44 -44.88 5.02
CA GLN A 5 0.40 -44.04 4.17
C GLN A 5 -0.42 -43.05 3.34
N LYS A 6 -1.58 -43.46 2.78
CA LYS A 6 -2.50 -42.56 2.05
C LYS A 6 -3.07 -41.47 2.95
N PHE A 7 -3.44 -41.80 4.19
CA PHE A 7 -3.96 -40.83 5.16
C PHE A 7 -2.91 -39.77 5.53
N ILE A 8 -1.68 -40.20 5.83
CA ILE A 8 -0.57 -39.29 6.15
C ILE A 8 -0.26 -38.39 4.96
N LEU A 9 -0.20 -38.92 3.74
CA LEU A 9 0.06 -38.14 2.53
C LEU A 9 -1.03 -37.07 2.29
N ASN A 10 -2.31 -37.43 2.48
CA ASN A 10 -3.43 -36.49 2.35
C ASN A 10 -3.41 -35.42 3.44
N PHE A 11 -3.09 -35.79 4.69
CA PHE A 11 -2.96 -34.84 5.78
C PHE A 11 -1.80 -33.86 5.55
N LEU A 12 -0.64 -34.37 5.13
CA LEU A 12 0.52 -33.55 4.78
C LEU A 12 0.25 -32.66 3.57
N ASN A 13 -0.44 -33.14 2.53
CA ASN A 13 -0.87 -32.30 1.41
C ASN A 13 -1.86 -31.21 1.83
N LYS A 14 -2.77 -31.51 2.76
CA LYS A 14 -3.71 -30.52 3.29
C LYS A 14 -2.99 -29.46 4.14
N ILE A 15 -1.98 -29.86 4.93
CA ILE A 15 -1.08 -28.94 5.63
C ILE A 15 -0.26 -28.13 4.63
N TYR A 16 0.31 -28.76 3.62
CA TYR A 16 1.13 -28.11 2.58
C TYR A 16 0.32 -27.09 1.79
N GLU A 17 -0.91 -27.40 1.36
CA GLU A 17 -1.80 -26.44 0.71
C GLU A 17 -2.18 -25.29 1.65
N LYS A 18 -2.45 -25.59 2.93
CA LYS A 18 -2.72 -24.56 3.94
C LYS A 18 -1.49 -23.66 4.17
N LEU A 19 -0.27 -24.22 4.18
CA LEU A 19 1.00 -23.49 4.30
C LEU A 19 1.39 -22.74 3.01
N ARG A 20 1.03 -23.25 1.83
CA ARG A 20 1.23 -22.62 0.53
C ARG A 20 0.36 -21.37 0.37
N VAL A 21 -0.86 -21.39 0.92
CA VAL A 21 -1.70 -20.20 1.06
C VAL A 21 -1.05 -19.17 2.01
N ILE A 22 -0.26 -19.61 3.00
CA ILE A 22 0.28 -18.75 4.08
C ILE A 22 1.42 -17.79 3.69
N LYS A 23 2.06 -17.83 2.50
CA LYS A 23 3.14 -16.84 2.17
C LYS A 23 3.23 -16.33 0.74
N LYS A 24 2.12 -16.05 0.04
CA LYS A 24 2.20 -15.10 -1.08
C LYS A 24 2.25 -13.68 -0.53
N SER A 25 3.42 -13.03 -0.59
CA SER A 25 3.54 -11.60 -0.28
C SER A 25 2.51 -10.82 -1.08
N GLN A 26 1.59 -10.17 -0.40
CA GLN A 26 0.59 -9.33 -1.05
C GLN A 26 1.18 -8.06 -1.66
N SER A 27 2.39 -7.68 -1.27
CA SER A 27 3.15 -6.63 -1.95
C SER A 27 4.13 -7.25 -2.95
N ILE A 28 4.11 -6.80 -4.21
CA ILE A 28 5.08 -7.21 -5.23
C ILE A 28 6.12 -6.12 -5.38
N ARG A 29 7.40 -6.45 -5.17
CA ARG A 29 8.50 -5.51 -5.37
C ARG A 29 9.06 -5.66 -6.79
N LYS A 30 8.96 -4.59 -7.59
CA LYS A 30 9.61 -4.50 -8.90
C LYS A 30 10.44 -3.22 -8.95
N SER A 31 11.65 -3.29 -9.49
CA SER A 31 12.47 -2.10 -9.73
C SER A 31 12.13 -1.52 -11.10
N GLN A 32 11.86 -0.22 -11.17
CA GLN A 32 11.61 0.50 -12.43
C GLN A 32 12.44 1.78 -12.50
N GLN A 33 12.57 2.35 -13.70
CA GLN A 33 13.12 3.69 -13.85
C GLN A 33 12.15 4.72 -13.27
N CYS A 34 12.70 5.75 -12.62
CA CYS A 34 11.94 6.86 -12.10
C CYS A 34 11.12 7.53 -13.21
N VAL A 35 9.82 7.77 -12.97
CA VAL A 35 8.93 8.38 -13.97
C VAL A 35 9.04 9.91 -14.06
N ALA A 36 9.70 10.55 -13.10
CA ALA A 36 9.88 11.99 -13.08
C ALA A 36 11.00 12.44 -14.05
N ASN A 37 10.82 13.63 -14.62
CA ASN A 37 11.83 14.31 -15.43
C ASN A 37 12.82 15.08 -14.56
N THR A 38 14.05 15.22 -15.07
CA THR A 38 15.07 16.14 -14.56
C THR A 38 14.72 17.57 -14.98
N LEU A 39 15.48 18.56 -14.49
CA LEU A 39 15.33 19.97 -14.91
C LEU A 39 15.56 20.20 -16.41
N LYS A 40 16.15 19.23 -17.12
CA LYS A 40 16.39 19.29 -18.58
C LYS A 40 15.30 18.53 -19.37
N ASP A 41 14.14 18.28 -18.76
CA ASP A 41 13.01 17.51 -19.32
C ASP A 41 13.32 16.10 -19.81
N LYS A 42 14.48 15.55 -19.45
CA LYS A 42 14.81 14.14 -19.68
C LYS A 42 14.35 13.29 -18.49
N GLN A 43 13.77 12.12 -18.77
CA GLN A 43 13.38 11.17 -17.74
C GLN A 43 14.58 10.82 -16.84
N CYS A 44 14.36 10.83 -15.54
CA CYS A 44 15.37 10.50 -14.56
C CYS A 44 15.90 9.08 -14.76
N ARG A 45 17.23 8.91 -14.84
CA ARG A 45 17.88 7.60 -15.02
C ARG A 45 17.93 6.75 -13.73
N LYS A 46 17.60 7.31 -12.57
CA LYS A 46 17.63 6.56 -11.31
C LYS A 46 16.53 5.50 -11.28
N ARG A 47 16.84 4.33 -10.72
CA ARG A 47 15.86 3.29 -10.45
C ARG A 47 15.21 3.46 -9.07
N THR A 48 14.01 2.91 -8.93
CA THR A 48 13.23 2.91 -7.70
C THR A 48 12.47 1.59 -7.58
N ALA A 49 12.29 1.12 -6.35
CA ALA A 49 11.52 -0.08 -6.03
C ALA A 49 10.44 0.19 -4.99
N HIS A 50 10.10 1.46 -4.74
CA HIS A 50 9.18 1.86 -3.66
C HIS A 50 8.15 2.91 -4.03
N THR A 51 8.27 3.62 -5.14
CA THR A 51 7.19 4.48 -5.68
C THR A 51 7.45 4.64 -7.19
N PRO A 52 6.60 5.33 -7.97
CA PRO A 52 6.94 5.64 -9.35
C PRO A 52 8.19 6.52 -9.47
N LYS A 53 8.48 7.32 -8.45
CA LYS A 53 9.61 8.26 -8.40
C LYS A 53 10.77 7.70 -7.57
N CYS A 54 11.99 8.13 -7.87
CA CYS A 54 13.13 7.91 -6.99
C CYS A 54 12.97 8.76 -5.72
N TRP A 55 13.73 8.43 -4.66
CA TRP A 55 13.57 9.11 -3.37
C TRP A 55 13.79 10.63 -3.45
N ILE A 56 14.68 11.09 -4.34
CA ILE A 56 14.96 12.52 -4.55
C ILE A 56 13.75 13.22 -5.16
N HIS A 57 13.17 12.66 -6.22
CA HIS A 57 12.02 13.27 -6.89
C HIS A 57 10.75 13.19 -6.05
N LEU A 58 10.51 12.08 -5.35
CA LEU A 58 9.41 11.98 -4.39
C LEU A 58 9.52 13.08 -3.31
N ALA A 59 10.72 13.27 -2.76
CA ALA A 59 10.97 14.28 -1.75
C ALA A 59 10.79 15.70 -2.30
N LYS A 60 11.43 16.02 -3.42
CA LYS A 60 11.45 17.39 -3.97
C LYS A 60 10.14 17.82 -4.62
N GLN A 61 9.48 16.92 -5.35
CA GLN A 61 8.28 17.26 -6.13
C GLN A 61 7.00 17.03 -5.31
N ASP A 62 6.93 15.95 -4.53
CA ASP A 62 5.71 15.58 -3.83
C ASP A 62 5.75 15.93 -2.33
N ASN A 63 6.90 16.39 -1.82
CA ASN A 63 7.14 16.62 -0.39
C ASN A 63 6.92 15.34 0.46
N LEU A 64 7.27 14.17 -0.09
CA LEU A 64 7.06 12.87 0.55
C LEU A 64 8.35 12.08 0.71
N ARG A 65 8.39 11.22 1.73
CA ARG A 65 9.47 10.28 1.95
C ARG A 65 8.94 8.93 2.40
N VAL A 66 9.44 7.85 1.80
CA VAL A 66 9.22 6.48 2.28
C VAL A 66 10.45 6.05 3.07
N LYS A 67 10.26 5.70 4.34
CA LYS A 67 11.32 5.25 5.26
C LYS A 67 10.71 4.30 6.31
N PRO A 68 11.48 3.64 7.20
CA PRO A 68 10.91 2.78 8.24
C PRO A 68 9.79 3.49 9.03
N SER A 69 8.71 2.77 9.30
CA SER A 69 7.61 3.25 10.15
C SER A 69 8.08 3.31 11.61
N ARG A 70 7.47 4.20 12.40
CA ARG A 70 7.61 4.19 13.88
C ARG A 70 6.62 3.25 14.55
N ILE A 71 5.66 2.69 13.80
CA ILE A 71 4.83 1.60 14.29
C ILE A 71 5.67 0.33 14.26
N ILE A 72 5.77 -0.34 15.41
CA ILE A 72 6.53 -1.58 15.57
C ILE A 72 6.00 -2.63 14.59
N ALA A 73 6.91 -3.30 13.88
CA ALA A 73 6.62 -4.35 12.90
C ALA A 73 5.76 -3.93 11.67
N ALA A 74 5.49 -2.63 11.45
CA ALA A 74 4.72 -2.16 10.28
C ALA A 74 5.57 -2.03 8.99
N GLY A 75 6.89 -2.23 9.07
CA GLY A 75 7.79 -2.11 7.92
C GLY A 75 8.05 -0.64 7.54
N LYS A 76 7.60 -0.22 6.34
CA LYS A 76 7.82 1.14 5.84
C LYS A 76 6.59 2.02 6.08
N GLY A 77 6.83 3.30 6.31
CA GLY A 77 5.82 4.34 6.43
C GLY A 77 5.99 5.45 5.40
N LEU A 78 4.93 6.21 5.18
CA LEU A 78 4.92 7.44 4.40
C LEU A 78 5.08 8.64 5.32
N TYR A 79 5.94 9.59 4.96
CA TYR A 79 6.24 10.76 5.77
C TYR A 79 6.15 12.04 4.95
N ALA A 80 5.72 13.13 5.59
CA ALA A 80 5.96 14.47 5.08
C ALA A 80 7.47 14.75 5.08
N TRP A 81 7.99 15.38 4.03
CA TRP A 81 9.43 15.62 3.91
C TRP A 81 9.86 16.91 4.62
N LYS A 82 9.85 18.06 3.93
CA LYS A 82 10.36 19.34 4.44
C LYS A 82 9.28 20.40 4.65
N LYS A 83 8.17 20.32 3.92
CA LYS A 83 7.08 21.28 4.00
C LYS A 83 5.96 20.72 4.88
N THR A 84 5.29 21.61 5.61
CA THR A 84 4.02 21.29 6.28
C THR A 84 2.96 20.95 5.23
N ILE A 85 2.15 19.93 5.51
CA ILE A 85 0.96 19.61 4.72
C ILE A 85 -0.26 20.10 5.51
N PRO A 86 -0.94 21.18 5.09
CA PRO A 86 -2.13 21.69 5.75
C PRO A 86 -3.27 20.65 5.78
N ARG A 87 -4.11 20.72 6.81
CA ARG A 87 -5.37 19.97 6.85
C ARG A 87 -6.18 20.22 5.58
N GLY A 88 -6.77 19.18 5.02
CA GLY A 88 -7.60 19.24 3.81
C GLY A 88 -6.83 19.04 2.50
N ASN A 89 -5.51 19.28 2.51
CA ASN A 89 -4.70 19.13 1.30
C ASN A 89 -4.58 17.68 0.85
N THR A 90 -4.50 17.51 -0.46
CA THR A 90 -4.17 16.23 -1.10
C THR A 90 -2.69 15.92 -0.87
N ILE A 91 -2.41 14.76 -0.29
CA ILE A 91 -1.06 14.24 -0.05
C ILE A 91 -0.56 13.52 -1.30
N GLY A 92 -1.43 12.73 -1.94
CA GLY A 92 -1.09 12.03 -3.17
C GLY A 92 -2.24 11.19 -3.70
N LYS A 93 -2.14 10.79 -4.97
CA LYS A 93 -3.09 9.89 -5.62
C LYS A 93 -2.78 8.44 -5.24
N TYR A 94 -3.82 7.70 -4.85
CA TYR A 94 -3.73 6.26 -4.60
C TYR A 94 -3.88 5.55 -5.96
N THR A 95 -2.75 5.18 -6.56
CA THR A 95 -2.70 4.58 -7.91
C THR A 95 -2.42 3.09 -7.84
N GLY A 96 -2.86 2.34 -8.84
CA GLY A 96 -2.68 0.90 -8.92
C GLY A 96 -3.57 0.34 -10.03
N ARG A 97 -3.75 -0.98 -10.05
CA ARG A 97 -4.63 -1.62 -11.01
C ARG A 97 -6.10 -1.31 -10.68
N ARG A 98 -6.84 -0.78 -11.64
CA ARG A 98 -8.30 -0.61 -11.53
C ARG A 98 -8.97 -1.98 -11.64
N LEU A 99 -9.86 -2.28 -10.70
CA LEU A 99 -10.63 -3.51 -10.63
C LEU A 99 -12.06 -3.22 -10.18
N THR A 100 -13.00 -4.07 -10.54
CA THR A 100 -14.28 -4.16 -9.80
C THR A 100 -14.08 -4.96 -8.51
N LYS A 101 -15.00 -4.83 -7.54
CA LYS A 101 -14.99 -5.62 -6.31
C LYS A 101 -15.01 -7.12 -6.61
N LYS A 102 -15.86 -7.56 -7.55
CA LYS A 102 -15.87 -8.95 -8.05
C LYS A 102 -14.51 -9.42 -8.56
N GLN A 103 -13.82 -8.60 -9.37
CA GLN A 103 -12.49 -8.96 -9.87
C GLN A 103 -11.43 -8.99 -8.76
N LEU A 104 -11.55 -8.10 -7.77
CA LEU A 104 -10.68 -8.08 -6.60
C LEU A 104 -10.87 -9.36 -5.77
N ASP A 105 -12.13 -9.74 -5.52
CA ASP A 105 -12.49 -10.92 -4.75
C ASP A 105 -12.07 -12.20 -5.48
N GLN A 106 -12.25 -12.29 -6.80
CA GLN A 106 -11.73 -13.40 -7.60
C GLN A 106 -10.19 -13.50 -7.55
N ARG A 107 -9.51 -12.36 -7.45
CA ARG A 107 -8.04 -12.28 -7.45
C ARG A 107 -7.42 -12.74 -6.12
N TYR A 108 -8.09 -12.46 -5.01
CA TYR A 108 -7.60 -12.76 -3.66
C TYR A 108 -8.34 -13.96 -3.01
N GLY A 109 -9.45 -14.40 -3.58
CA GLY A 109 -10.26 -15.52 -3.08
C GLY A 109 -10.87 -15.20 -1.71
N ASN A 110 -10.95 -16.22 -0.87
CA ASN A 110 -11.40 -16.09 0.53
C ASN A 110 -10.32 -15.49 1.45
N ASP A 111 -9.14 -15.16 0.93
CA ASP A 111 -8.08 -14.46 1.65
C ASP A 111 -8.43 -12.96 1.65
N VAL A 112 -9.40 -12.62 2.51
CA VAL A 112 -10.21 -11.38 2.47
C VAL A 112 -9.40 -10.10 2.58
N THR A 113 -8.16 -10.18 3.05
CA THR A 113 -7.32 -9.00 3.24
C THR A 113 -6.68 -8.59 1.92
N ALA A 114 -7.39 -7.91 1.02
CA ALA A 114 -6.74 -7.25 -0.12
C ALA A 114 -5.93 -6.04 0.37
N LYS A 115 -4.77 -6.27 1.02
CA LYS A 115 -4.11 -5.32 1.95
C LYS A 115 -3.76 -3.95 1.39
N TYR A 116 -3.65 -3.84 0.06
CA TYR A 116 -3.32 -2.59 -0.63
C TYR A 116 -4.44 -2.10 -1.54
N ALA A 117 -5.63 -2.70 -1.43
CA ALA A 117 -6.78 -2.31 -2.21
C ALA A 117 -7.66 -1.31 -1.47
N VAL A 118 -8.19 -0.35 -2.21
CA VAL A 118 -9.22 0.57 -1.75
C VAL A 118 -10.41 0.48 -2.71
N CYS A 119 -11.61 0.37 -2.17
CA CYS A 119 -12.85 0.34 -2.93
C CYS A 119 -13.80 1.46 -2.50
N ASN A 120 -14.66 1.91 -3.40
CA ASN A 120 -15.81 2.74 -3.06
C ASN A 120 -17.08 1.89 -2.91
N ARG A 121 -18.17 2.52 -2.47
CA ARG A 121 -19.48 1.87 -2.28
C ARG A 121 -20.09 1.31 -3.58
N ARG A 122 -19.64 1.75 -4.76
CA ARG A 122 -20.07 1.24 -6.07
C ARG A 122 -19.25 0.02 -6.52
N GLY A 123 -18.36 -0.49 -5.66
CA GLY A 123 -17.51 -1.64 -5.98
C GLY A 123 -16.40 -1.31 -6.98
N GLN A 124 -16.02 -0.04 -7.16
CA GLN A 124 -14.84 0.33 -7.94
C GLN A 124 -13.62 0.34 -7.02
N CYS A 125 -12.58 -0.38 -7.40
CA CYS A 125 -11.40 -0.62 -6.59
C CYS A 125 -10.10 -0.24 -7.29
N ILE A 126 -9.09 0.12 -6.49
CA ILE A 126 -7.69 0.26 -6.90
C ILE A 126 -6.85 -0.71 -6.09
N ASP A 127 -6.18 -1.65 -6.75
CA ASP A 127 -5.23 -2.61 -6.17
C ASP A 127 -3.80 -2.07 -6.32
N SER A 128 -3.22 -1.52 -5.25
CA SER A 128 -1.85 -0.99 -5.22
C SER A 128 -0.82 -2.05 -4.81
N LYS A 129 -0.92 -3.23 -5.43
CA LYS A 129 -0.09 -4.39 -5.11
C LYS A 129 1.40 -4.14 -5.33
N TYR A 130 1.77 -3.34 -6.33
CA TYR A 130 3.16 -3.15 -6.70
C TYR A 130 3.78 -2.06 -5.85
N THR A 131 5.01 -2.27 -5.38
CA THR A 131 5.71 -1.25 -4.59
C THR A 131 5.97 0.02 -5.37
N THR A 132 5.97 -0.04 -6.70
CA THR A 132 6.12 1.13 -7.56
C THR A 132 4.80 1.83 -7.88
N ASP A 133 3.69 1.39 -7.31
CA ASP A 133 2.44 2.14 -7.27
C ASP A 133 2.57 3.38 -6.35
N GLY A 134 1.53 4.23 -6.34
CA GLY A 134 1.55 5.54 -5.71
C GLY A 134 1.98 5.50 -4.24
N ALA A 135 2.78 6.51 -3.85
CA ALA A 135 3.32 6.65 -2.49
C ALA A 135 2.28 6.50 -1.35
N PRO A 136 1.00 6.90 -1.51
CA PRO A 136 -0.04 6.65 -0.51
C PRO A 136 -0.17 5.20 0.00
N ARG A 137 0.23 4.18 -0.77
CA ARG A 137 0.20 2.77 -0.33
C ARG A 137 1.08 2.46 0.90
N PHE A 138 1.99 3.37 1.25
CA PHE A 138 2.88 3.25 2.41
C PHE A 138 2.35 3.96 3.66
N ALA A 139 1.18 4.60 3.60
CA ALA A 139 0.56 5.16 4.78
C ALA A 139 -0.05 4.03 5.62
N ASN A 140 0.42 3.86 6.85
CA ASN A 140 -0.05 2.81 7.75
C ASN A 140 -1.30 3.23 8.53
N ASP A 141 -2.08 2.26 8.98
CA ASP A 141 -3.13 2.50 9.98
C ASP A 141 -2.53 2.51 11.39
N ALA A 142 -2.88 3.55 12.14
CA ALA A 142 -2.48 3.71 13.54
C ALA A 142 -3.39 2.95 14.53
N ARG A 143 -4.41 2.21 14.07
CA ARG A 143 -5.30 1.42 14.93
C ARG A 143 -4.47 0.48 15.81
N GLN A 144 -4.79 0.41 17.11
CA GLN A 144 -4.07 -0.38 18.12
C GLN A 144 -2.60 0.05 18.30
N THR A 145 -2.29 1.33 18.04
CA THR A 145 -0.99 1.94 18.31
C THR A 145 -1.18 3.21 19.14
N PRO A 146 -0.13 3.75 19.80
CA PRO A 146 -0.24 5.04 20.50
C PRO A 146 -0.38 6.24 19.57
N PHE A 147 -0.29 6.05 18.25
CA PHE A 147 -0.37 7.14 17.28
C PHE A 147 -1.81 7.38 16.82
N GLN A 148 -2.07 8.57 16.28
CA GLN A 148 -3.37 8.92 15.72
C GLN A 148 -3.29 9.05 14.20
N ASN A 149 -4.31 8.54 13.51
CA ASN A 149 -4.48 8.75 12.08
C ASN A 149 -4.62 10.25 11.77
N ASN A 150 -3.80 10.77 10.86
CA ASN A 150 -3.73 12.18 10.45
C ASN A 150 -4.05 12.39 8.95
N ALA A 151 -4.46 11.33 8.26
CA ALA A 151 -4.93 11.33 6.89
C ALA A 151 -6.12 10.37 6.70
N LYS A 152 -6.76 10.46 5.53
CA LYS A 152 -7.82 9.56 5.07
C LYS A 152 -7.79 9.38 3.57
N ILE A 153 -8.11 8.19 3.10
CA ILE A 153 -8.33 7.94 1.67
C ILE A 153 -9.74 8.43 1.29
N LYS A 154 -9.85 9.21 0.23
CA LYS A 154 -11.10 9.77 -0.30
C LYS A 154 -11.14 9.68 -1.81
N GLY A 155 -12.28 9.32 -2.39
CA GLY A 155 -12.48 9.33 -3.83
C GLY A 155 -13.72 8.58 -4.26
N GLN A 156 -14.24 8.93 -5.43
CA GLN A 156 -15.24 8.12 -6.13
C GLN A 156 -14.56 7.36 -7.27
N ASN A 157 -14.15 8.06 -8.34
CA ASN A 157 -13.46 7.44 -9.49
C ASN A 157 -11.93 7.44 -9.37
N ILE A 158 -11.41 8.34 -8.54
CA ILE A 158 -9.98 8.53 -8.26
C ILE A 158 -9.81 8.70 -6.76
N PHE A 159 -9.03 7.82 -6.15
CA PHE A 159 -8.72 7.86 -4.74
C PHE A 159 -7.49 8.72 -4.47
N HIS A 160 -7.58 9.54 -3.43
CA HIS A 160 -6.52 10.40 -2.93
C HIS A 160 -6.37 10.18 -1.44
N LEU A 161 -5.13 10.14 -0.97
CA LEU A 161 -4.83 10.32 0.43
C LEU A 161 -4.89 11.82 0.73
N LYS A 162 -5.75 12.21 1.67
CA LYS A 162 -5.94 13.61 2.07
C LYS A 162 -5.62 13.79 3.55
N ALA A 163 -4.95 14.87 3.88
CA ALA A 163 -4.67 15.25 5.27
C ALA A 163 -5.98 15.57 5.99
N ASN A 164 -6.23 14.95 7.15
CA ASN A 164 -7.37 15.29 8.02
C ASN A 164 -6.95 16.16 9.22
N LYS A 165 -5.64 16.27 9.46
CA LYS A 165 -4.95 17.16 10.40
C LYS A 165 -3.79 17.82 9.67
N THR A 166 -3.27 18.92 10.20
CA THR A 166 -2.00 19.48 9.71
C THR A 166 -0.86 18.50 10.03
N ILE A 167 -0.05 18.18 9.03
CA ILE A 167 1.07 17.24 9.14
C ILE A 167 2.37 18.03 9.04
N ARG A 168 3.14 18.05 10.13
CA ARG A 168 4.41 18.78 10.20
C ARG A 168 5.51 18.05 9.41
N PRO A 169 6.61 18.74 9.04
CA PRO A 169 7.76 18.10 8.42
C PRO A 169 8.23 16.88 9.23
N ASN A 170 8.65 15.82 8.54
CA ASN A 170 9.13 14.57 9.12
C ASN A 170 8.09 13.78 9.96
N GLN A 171 6.83 14.22 10.03
CA GLN A 171 5.76 13.46 10.65
C GLN A 171 5.28 12.33 9.73
N GLU A 172 5.07 11.14 10.28
CA GLU A 172 4.46 10.03 9.55
C GLU A 172 3.01 10.33 9.24
N ILE A 173 2.61 9.97 8.02
CA ILE A 173 1.27 10.06 7.49
C ILE A 173 0.60 8.70 7.76
N LEU A 174 -0.43 8.73 8.59
CA LEU A 174 -1.17 7.56 9.06
C LEU A 174 -2.64 7.70 8.67
N THR A 175 -3.23 6.64 8.14
CA THR A 175 -4.61 6.62 7.62
C THR A 175 -5.37 5.42 8.13
N SER A 176 -6.64 5.61 8.47
CA SER A 176 -7.49 4.45 8.77
C SER A 176 -7.67 3.61 7.51
N TYR A 177 -7.55 2.28 7.66
CA TYR A 177 -7.85 1.30 6.63
C TYR A 177 -9.34 1.00 6.49
N GLY A 178 -10.18 1.48 7.43
CA GLY A 178 -11.61 1.19 7.46
C GLY A 178 -11.94 -0.15 8.12
N PRO A 179 -13.19 -0.33 8.59
CA PRO A 179 -13.59 -1.53 9.33
C PRO A 179 -13.46 -2.80 8.50
N GLU A 180 -13.70 -2.76 7.19
CA GLU A 180 -13.66 -3.93 6.29
C GLU A 180 -12.26 -4.56 6.21
N TYR A 181 -11.20 -3.78 6.44
CA TYR A 181 -9.83 -4.29 6.50
C TYR A 181 -9.58 -5.13 7.76
N TRP A 182 -10.27 -4.78 8.85
CA TRP A 182 -10.03 -5.32 10.19
C TRP A 182 -11.05 -6.40 10.61
N GLN A 183 -11.85 -6.88 9.66
CA GLN A 183 -12.76 -8.02 9.84
C GLN A 183 -12.01 -9.34 9.74
#